data_AF-A0A6A4Y6B1-F1
#
_entry.id   AF-A0A6A4Y6B1-F1
#
_cell.length_a   1.000
_cell.length_b   1.000
_cell.length_c   1.000
_cell.angle_alpha   90.00
_cell.angle_beta   90.00
_cell.angle_gamma   90.00
#
_symmetry.space_group_name_H-M   'P 1'
#
loop_
_entity.id
_entity.type
_entity.pdbx_description
1 polymer ?
#
loop_
_entity_poly.entity_id
_entity_poly.type
_entity_poly.pdbx_seq_one_letter_code
_entity_poly.pdbx_strand_id
1 'polypeptide(L)'
;MLPPFAARGIFAAIFLLLLLDTTTGAHQAVSLPCTCKSEPKPCLFVHGMGNFIQRRDVSNSFPNYWGDMTGQAAPCCSSTKYVRWDTINYGWNSSELQLAFCDAALQVSVGAVGRTIGNLILVTHSMGNLIAAAAVANNVCRFPDDNNPTTAALSW
;
A
#
# COMPACT_ATOMS: atom_id res chain seq x y z
N MET A 1 46.01 -10.99 -15.17
CA MET A 1 46.06 -11.50 -16.56
C MET A 1 45.44 -12.89 -16.58
N LEU A 2 44.30 -13.04 -17.25
CA LEU A 2 43.64 -14.30 -17.60
C LEU A 2 43.07 -14.07 -19.02
N PRO A 3 43.49 -14.83 -20.04
CA PRO A 3 42.91 -14.75 -21.38
C PRO A 3 41.72 -15.75 -21.53
N PRO A 4 40.97 -15.66 -22.66
CA PRO A 4 39.54 -15.93 -22.73
C PRO A 4 39.19 -17.33 -23.23
N PHE A 5 37.96 -17.76 -22.99
CA PHE A 5 37.32 -18.82 -23.79
C PHE A 5 35.90 -18.43 -24.19
N ALA A 6 35.60 -18.84 -25.42
CA ALA A 6 34.66 -18.24 -26.33
C ALA A 6 33.25 -18.85 -26.26
N ALA A 7 32.32 -18.08 -26.82
CA ALA A 7 30.93 -18.44 -27.08
C ALA A 7 30.77 -19.69 -27.94
N ARG A 8 29.72 -20.49 -27.65
CA ARG A 8 28.98 -21.26 -28.64
C ARG A 8 27.51 -21.34 -28.24
N GLY A 9 26.65 -20.67 -29.01
CA GLY A 9 25.22 -20.91 -28.98
C GLY A 9 24.89 -22.19 -29.73
N ILE A 10 23.80 -22.86 -29.32
CA ILE A 10 23.03 -23.79 -30.15
C ILE A 10 21.55 -23.57 -29.82
N PHE A 11 20.79 -23.22 -30.86
CA PHE A 11 19.34 -23.23 -30.92
C PHE A 11 18.80 -24.65 -30.68
N ALA A 12 17.82 -24.79 -29.81
CA ALA A 12 16.85 -25.88 -29.90
C ALA A 12 15.51 -25.40 -29.33
N ALA A 13 14.68 -24.88 -30.23
CA ALA A 13 13.26 -24.69 -29.98
C ALA A 13 12.63 -26.10 -29.84
N ILE A 14 12.23 -26.46 -28.62
CA ILE A 14 11.32 -27.57 -28.40
C ILE A 14 9.91 -26.99 -28.43
N PHE A 15 9.37 -26.99 -29.66
CA PHE A 15 7.95 -26.89 -29.93
C PHE A 15 7.34 -28.24 -29.53
N LEU A 16 6.74 -28.33 -28.34
CA LEU A 16 5.84 -29.42 -28.01
C LEU A 16 4.46 -28.82 -27.77
N LEU A 17 3.62 -28.94 -28.80
CA LEU A 17 2.17 -28.76 -28.68
C LEU A 17 1.66 -29.70 -27.57
N LEU A 18 1.27 -29.11 -26.45
CA LEU A 18 0.23 -29.68 -25.59
C LEU A 18 -1.00 -28.80 -25.77
N LEU A 19 -1.94 -29.38 -26.50
CA LEU A 19 -3.37 -29.11 -26.65
C LEU A 19 -3.89 -27.86 -25.91
N LEU A 20 -4.37 -26.91 -26.71
CA LEU A 20 -5.34 -25.92 -26.27
C LEU A 20 -6.61 -26.65 -25.80
N ASP A 21 -6.76 -26.85 -24.50
CA ASP A 21 -8.10 -26.87 -23.92
C ASP A 21 -8.55 -25.41 -23.78
N THR A 22 -9.16 -24.90 -24.85
CA THR A 22 -10.04 -23.74 -24.76
C THR A 22 -11.28 -24.14 -23.97
N THR A 23 -11.15 -24.30 -22.66
CA THR A 23 -12.30 -24.14 -21.78
C THR A 23 -12.39 -22.65 -21.47
N THR A 24 -13.19 -21.94 -22.26
CA THR A 24 -13.90 -20.74 -21.81
C THR A 24 -14.84 -21.14 -20.67
N GLY A 25 -14.26 -21.49 -19.52
CA GLY A 25 -14.96 -21.53 -18.26
C GLY A 25 -14.86 -20.12 -17.69
N ALA A 26 -15.94 -19.36 -17.77
CA ALA A 26 -16.14 -18.30 -16.81
C ALA A 26 -16.12 -18.96 -15.43
N HIS A 27 -14.95 -18.98 -14.79
CA HIS A 27 -14.88 -19.16 -13.35
C HIS A 27 -15.58 -17.94 -12.76
N GLN A 28 -16.90 -18.04 -12.65
CA GLN A 28 -17.66 -17.32 -11.65
C GLN A 28 -17.15 -17.88 -10.32
N ALA A 29 -16.00 -17.37 -9.87
CA ALA A 29 -15.59 -17.52 -8.50
C ALA A 29 -16.72 -16.88 -7.70
N VAL A 30 -17.57 -17.70 -7.09
CA VAL A 30 -18.52 -17.23 -6.10
C VAL A 30 -17.67 -16.71 -4.95
N SER A 31 -17.35 -15.41 -4.99
CA SER A 31 -16.64 -14.75 -3.90
C SER A 31 -17.58 -14.76 -2.72
N LEU A 32 -17.32 -15.65 -1.75
CA LEU A 32 -17.95 -15.52 -0.45
C LEU A 32 -17.59 -14.12 0.08
N PRO A 33 -18.56 -13.34 0.58
CA PRO A 33 -18.27 -12.02 1.09
C PRO A 33 -17.27 -12.16 2.25
N CYS A 34 -16.10 -11.56 2.07
CA CYS A 34 -15.09 -11.50 3.11
C CYS A 34 -15.62 -10.58 4.20
N THR A 35 -15.84 -11.11 5.41
CA THR A 35 -16.25 -10.31 6.56
C THR A 35 -15.03 -9.96 7.40
N CYS A 36 -14.98 -8.72 7.89
CA CYS A 36 -13.96 -8.35 8.85
C CYS A 36 -14.18 -9.09 10.17
N LYS A 37 -13.13 -9.70 10.71
CA LYS A 37 -13.19 -10.39 12.01
C LYS A 37 -13.13 -9.43 13.21
N SER A 38 -12.67 -8.21 12.99
CA SER A 38 -12.60 -7.16 14.00
C SER A 38 -13.60 -6.05 13.72
N GLU A 39 -13.78 -5.14 14.69
CA GLU A 39 -14.46 -3.88 14.44
C GLU A 39 -13.77 -3.12 13.29
N PRO A 40 -14.51 -2.71 12.25
CA PRO A 40 -13.96 -1.94 11.14
C PRO A 40 -13.35 -0.62 11.61
N LYS A 41 -12.19 -0.26 11.05
CA LYS A 41 -11.43 0.94 11.43
C LYS A 41 -11.32 1.91 10.26
N PRO A 42 -11.07 3.21 10.48
CA PRO A 42 -10.69 4.09 9.38
C PRO A 42 -9.43 3.56 8.69
N CYS A 43 -9.42 3.58 7.36
CA CYS A 43 -8.29 3.13 6.57
C CYS A 43 -7.61 4.30 5.86
N LEU A 44 -6.29 4.37 5.99
CA LEU A 44 -5.46 5.31 5.26
C LEU A 44 -4.64 4.56 4.20
N PHE A 45 -4.84 4.91 2.93
CA PHE A 45 -4.14 4.36 1.79
C PHE A 45 -3.02 5.29 1.34
N VAL A 46 -1.79 4.80 1.38
CA VAL A 46 -0.56 5.52 1.03
C VAL A 46 0.05 4.91 -0.23
N HIS A 47 -0.11 5.63 -1.33
CA HIS A 47 0.41 5.23 -2.64
C HIS A 47 1.96 5.31 -2.68
N GLY A 48 2.54 4.64 -3.67
CA GLY A 48 3.99 4.56 -3.89
C GLY A 48 4.54 5.71 -4.74
N MET A 49 5.61 5.43 -5.48
CA MET A 49 6.19 6.38 -6.42
C MET A 49 5.30 6.56 -7.66
N GLY A 50 5.27 7.76 -8.23
CA GLY A 50 4.73 8.00 -9.58
C GLY A 50 3.60 9.04 -9.67
N ASN A 51 3.25 9.69 -8.57
CA ASN A 51 2.31 10.81 -8.59
C ASN A 51 3.09 12.14 -8.54
N PHE A 52 2.83 13.04 -9.50
CA PHE A 52 3.39 14.41 -9.56
C PHE A 52 2.48 15.45 -8.89
N ILE A 53 1.27 15.05 -8.48
CA ILE A 53 0.29 15.98 -7.89
C ILE A 53 0.55 16.06 -6.39
N GLN A 54 0.91 17.24 -5.90
CA GLN A 54 0.94 17.51 -4.46
C GLN A 54 -0.43 17.98 -3.97
N ARG A 55 -1.22 17.07 -3.41
CA ARG A 55 -2.39 17.43 -2.60
C ARG A 55 -2.03 17.41 -1.13
N ARG A 56 -2.45 18.47 -0.42
CA ARG A 56 -2.30 18.58 1.03
C ARG A 56 -3.41 17.84 1.77
N ASP A 57 -4.59 17.72 1.15
CA ASP A 57 -5.78 17.11 1.71
C ASP A 57 -5.82 15.59 1.50
N VAL A 58 -6.30 14.87 2.50
CA VAL A 58 -6.71 13.46 2.37
C VAL A 58 -7.97 13.38 1.51
N SER A 59 -7.89 12.58 0.45
CA SER A 59 -8.97 12.40 -0.51
C SER A 59 -9.90 11.26 -0.10
N ASN A 60 -11.14 11.29 -0.59
CA ASN A 60 -12.11 10.19 -0.46
C ASN A 60 -12.00 9.17 -1.60
N SER A 61 -11.22 9.44 -2.64
CA SER A 61 -11.06 8.52 -3.76
C SER A 61 -9.71 8.69 -4.46
N PHE A 62 -9.13 7.58 -4.89
CA PHE A 62 -7.97 7.58 -5.77
C PHE A 62 -7.99 6.37 -6.73
N PRO A 63 -9.02 6.28 -7.60
CA PRO A 63 -9.29 5.09 -8.39
C PRO A 63 -8.19 4.79 -9.42
N ASN A 64 -7.49 5.80 -9.93
CA ASN A 64 -6.39 5.61 -10.88
C ASN A 64 -5.22 4.80 -10.31
N TYR A 65 -5.07 4.75 -8.97
CA TYR A 65 -4.01 4.00 -8.31
C TYR A 65 -4.54 2.74 -7.61
N TRP A 66 -5.63 2.90 -6.85
CA TRP A 66 -6.15 1.86 -5.96
C TRP A 66 -7.40 1.15 -6.49
N GLY A 67 -8.01 1.65 -7.57
CA GLY A 67 -9.35 1.20 -7.97
C GLY A 67 -10.44 1.62 -6.97
N ASP A 68 -11.55 0.89 -6.97
CA ASP A 68 -12.64 1.06 -6.01
C ASP A 68 -12.40 0.18 -4.78
N MET A 69 -11.96 0.80 -3.67
CA MET A 69 -11.75 0.11 -2.40
C MET A 69 -12.97 0.19 -1.47
N THR A 70 -14.18 0.38 -2.00
CA THR A 70 -15.40 0.35 -1.20
C THR A 70 -15.97 -1.07 -1.05
N GLY A 71 -16.78 -1.29 -0.02
CA GLY A 71 -17.48 -2.56 0.20
C GLY A 71 -16.55 -3.76 0.37
N GLN A 72 -16.70 -4.77 -0.50
CA GLN A 72 -16.00 -6.05 -0.40
C GLN A 72 -14.50 -5.97 -0.70
N ALA A 73 -14.03 -4.90 -1.35
CA ALA A 73 -12.61 -4.70 -1.61
C ALA A 73 -11.81 -4.37 -0.34
N ALA A 74 -12.47 -3.82 0.69
CA ALA A 74 -11.84 -3.45 1.95
C ALA A 74 -12.81 -3.66 3.14
N PRO A 75 -13.20 -4.90 3.45
CA PRO A 75 -14.29 -5.18 4.39
C PRO A 75 -14.00 -4.78 5.84
N CYS A 76 -12.72 -4.55 6.18
CA CYS A 76 -12.29 -4.06 7.50
C CYS A 76 -12.22 -2.53 7.61
N CYS A 77 -12.52 -1.80 6.54
CA CYS A 77 -12.49 -0.35 6.54
C CYS A 77 -13.88 0.21 6.87
N SER A 78 -14.01 0.96 7.97
CA SER A 78 -15.22 1.75 8.25
C SER A 78 -15.31 2.99 7.35
N SER A 79 -14.16 3.49 6.91
CA SER A 79 -14.01 4.53 5.88
C SER A 79 -12.68 4.35 5.16
N THR A 80 -12.59 4.84 3.92
CA THR A 80 -11.35 4.82 3.14
C THR A 80 -10.91 6.24 2.82
N LYS A 81 -9.62 6.52 3.07
CA LYS A 81 -8.97 7.81 2.81
C LYS A 81 -7.68 7.58 2.05
N TYR A 82 -7.34 8.49 1.14
CA TYR A 82 -6.20 8.34 0.24
C TYR A 82 -5.34 9.58 0.28
N VAL A 83 -4.03 9.39 0.38
CA VAL A 83 -3.08 10.49 0.20
C VAL A 83 -2.61 10.56 -1.25
N ARG A 84 -2.40 11.78 -1.74
CA ARG A 84 -1.96 12.06 -3.10
C ARG A 84 -0.82 13.07 -3.05
N TRP A 85 0.38 12.57 -2.77
CA TRP A 85 1.58 13.41 -2.66
C TRP A 85 2.45 13.34 -3.90
N ASP A 86 3.23 14.39 -4.11
CA ASP A 86 4.30 14.38 -5.09
C ASP A 86 5.42 13.45 -4.61
N THR A 87 5.54 12.31 -5.27
CA THR A 87 6.52 11.25 -4.98
C THR A 87 7.49 11.06 -6.14
N ILE A 88 7.39 11.93 -7.16
CA ILE A 88 8.35 12.01 -8.25
C ILE A 88 9.47 12.96 -7.85
N ASN A 89 9.11 14.12 -7.29
CA ASN A 89 10.09 15.15 -6.91
C ASN A 89 10.59 15.02 -5.47
N TYR A 90 9.84 14.34 -4.60
CA TYR A 90 10.22 14.13 -3.20
C TYR A 90 10.43 12.64 -2.91
N GLY A 91 11.64 12.32 -2.42
CA GLY A 91 12.05 10.99 -2.00
C GLY A 91 11.39 10.55 -0.69
N TRP A 92 11.41 9.24 -0.39
CA TRP A 92 10.78 8.69 0.82
C TRP A 92 11.40 9.22 2.12
N ASN A 93 12.66 9.68 2.03
CA ASN A 93 13.42 10.29 3.10
C ASN A 93 13.16 11.80 3.27
N SER A 94 12.27 12.40 2.49
CA SER A 94 11.87 13.82 2.63
C SER A 94 11.17 14.05 3.97
N SER A 95 11.61 15.08 4.70
CA SER A 95 10.95 15.54 5.92
C SER A 95 9.51 15.99 5.67
N GLU A 96 9.26 16.58 4.50
CA GLU A 96 7.94 17.07 4.10
C GLU A 96 6.96 15.90 3.91
N LEU A 97 7.39 14.83 3.25
CA LEU A 97 6.53 13.64 3.07
C LEU A 97 6.30 12.89 4.38
N GLN A 98 7.30 12.81 5.25
CA GLN A 98 7.15 12.19 6.58
C GLN A 98 6.18 12.99 7.46
N LEU A 99 6.28 14.32 7.45
CA LEU A 99 5.34 15.19 8.16
C LEU A 99 3.93 15.06 7.58
N ALA A 100 3.78 15.08 6.25
CA ALA A 100 2.50 14.93 5.58
C ALA A 100 1.84 13.57 5.89
N PHE A 101 2.64 12.50 5.97
CA PHE A 101 2.16 11.20 6.43
C PHE A 101 1.62 11.26 7.86
N CYS A 102 2.38 11.82 8.79
CA CYS A 102 1.95 11.92 10.17
C CYS A 102 0.66 12.74 10.31
N ASP A 103 0.58 13.89 9.65
CA ASP A 103 -0.61 14.75 9.72
C ASP A 103 -1.84 14.02 9.15
N ALA A 104 -1.69 13.31 8.03
CA ALA A 104 -2.76 12.49 7.45
C ALA A 104 -3.17 11.32 8.37
N ALA A 105 -2.21 10.61 8.96
CA ALA A 105 -2.49 9.51 9.87
C ALA A 105 -3.22 9.98 11.14
N LEU A 106 -2.78 11.10 11.73
CA LEU A 106 -3.43 11.73 12.88
C LEU A 106 -4.85 12.18 12.54
N GLN A 107 -5.04 12.81 11.37
CA GLN A 107 -6.35 13.27 10.91
C GLN A 107 -7.35 12.11 10.69
N VAL A 108 -6.89 10.96 10.19
CA VAL A 108 -7.76 9.85 9.79
C VAL A 108 -8.02 8.88 10.94
N SER A 109 -7.06 8.72 11.86
CA SER A 109 -7.17 7.80 12.98
C SER A 109 -8.18 8.25 14.04
N VAL A 110 -8.74 7.29 14.78
CA VAL A 110 -9.62 7.57 15.93
C VAL A 110 -8.81 7.55 17.22
N GLY A 111 -8.93 8.61 18.03
CA GLY A 111 -8.25 8.69 19.33
C GLY A 111 -6.78 9.12 19.25
N ALA A 112 -6.37 9.84 18.21
CA ALA A 112 -5.05 10.46 18.13
C ALA A 112 -4.84 11.46 19.29
N VAL A 113 -3.64 11.44 19.89
CA VAL A 113 -3.23 12.38 20.94
C VAL A 113 -1.82 12.89 20.66
N GLY A 114 -1.68 14.20 20.46
CA GLY A 114 -0.41 14.82 20.11
C GLY A 114 0.16 14.25 18.80
N ARG A 115 1.35 13.65 18.87
CA ARG A 115 2.02 12.95 17.74
C ARG A 115 1.88 11.42 17.79
N THR A 116 1.01 10.91 18.64
CA THR A 116 0.66 9.50 18.70
C THR A 116 -0.56 9.24 17.82
N ILE A 117 -0.37 8.44 16.78
CA ILE A 117 -1.41 8.02 15.85
C ILE A 117 -2.45 7.19 16.62
N GLY A 118 -3.74 7.40 16.33
CA GLY A 118 -4.82 6.64 16.94
C GLY A 118 -5.06 5.29 16.27
N ASN A 119 -6.25 4.75 16.48
CA ASN A 119 -6.72 3.51 15.89
C ASN A 119 -7.03 3.73 14.40
N LEU A 120 -6.28 3.08 13.50
CA LEU A 120 -6.54 3.02 12.06
C LEU A 120 -5.99 1.71 11.48
N ILE A 121 -6.38 1.41 10.24
CA ILE A 121 -5.66 0.46 9.37
C ILE A 121 -4.83 1.28 8.39
N LEU A 122 -3.53 1.05 8.38
CA LEU A 122 -2.63 1.67 7.41
C LEU A 122 -2.38 0.68 6.25
N VAL A 123 -2.68 1.12 5.04
CA VAL A 123 -2.39 0.38 3.81
C VAL A 123 -1.36 1.17 3.01
N THR A 124 -0.18 0.59 2.82
CA THR A 124 0.94 1.25 2.13
C THR A 124 1.41 0.40 0.97
N HIS A 125 1.81 1.03 -0.13
CA HIS A 125 2.43 0.34 -1.26
C HIS A 125 3.78 0.96 -1.62
N SER A 126 4.79 0.10 -1.85
CA SER A 126 6.11 0.49 -2.37
C SER A 126 6.73 1.64 -1.55
N MET A 127 7.12 2.74 -2.20
CA MET A 127 7.67 3.96 -1.57
C MET A 127 6.80 4.52 -0.44
N GLY A 128 5.48 4.33 -0.50
CA GLY A 128 4.55 4.73 0.56
C GLY A 128 4.85 4.07 1.91
N ASN A 129 5.30 2.80 1.89
CA ASN A 129 5.72 2.10 3.10
C ASN A 129 6.97 2.72 3.71
N LEU A 130 7.94 3.09 2.86
CA LEU A 130 9.18 3.75 3.32
C LEU A 130 8.92 5.14 3.90
N ILE A 131 7.97 5.90 3.34
CA ILE A 131 7.56 7.19 3.90
C ILE A 131 7.00 7.01 5.31
N ALA A 132 6.07 6.06 5.48
CA ALA A 132 5.46 5.76 6.78
C ALA A 132 6.50 5.28 7.81
N ALA A 133 7.35 4.33 7.42
CA ALA A 133 8.40 3.79 8.28
C ALA A 133 9.42 4.86 8.66
N ALA A 134 9.87 5.69 7.73
CA ALA A 134 10.82 6.77 8.00
C ALA A 134 10.23 7.83 8.94
N ALA A 135 8.94 8.15 8.81
CA ALA A 135 8.28 9.09 9.70
C ALA A 135 8.26 8.61 11.16
N VAL A 136 8.04 7.31 11.37
CA VAL A 136 8.11 6.69 12.70
C VAL A 136 9.55 6.62 13.19
N ALA A 137 10.48 6.15 12.36
CA ALA A 137 11.89 6.02 12.73
C ALA A 137 12.55 7.37 13.09
N ASN A 138 12.13 8.46 12.42
CA ASN A 138 12.62 9.81 12.69
C ASN A 138 11.83 10.53 13.79
N ASN A 139 10.95 9.84 14.52
CA ASN A 139 10.12 10.39 15.60
C ASN A 139 9.22 11.56 15.18
N VAL A 140 8.82 11.63 13.90
CA VAL A 140 7.87 12.65 13.41
C VAL A 140 6.46 12.37 13.97
N CYS A 141 6.13 11.09 14.09
CA CYS A 141 4.99 10.58 14.83
C CYS A 141 5.29 9.15 15.30
N ARG A 142 4.42 8.59 16.12
CA ARG A 142 4.54 7.22 16.61
C ARG A 142 3.20 6.53 16.60
N PHE A 143 3.25 5.21 16.46
CA PHE A 143 2.12 4.36 16.77
C PHE A 143 1.96 4.24 18.30
N PRO A 144 0.75 3.96 18.80
CA PRO A 144 0.55 3.68 20.21
C PRO A 144 1.27 2.37 20.57
N ASP A 145 1.82 2.32 21.78
CA ASP A 145 2.57 1.14 22.24
C ASP A 145 1.68 -0.10 22.27
N ASP A 146 2.26 -1.26 21.90
CA ASP A 146 1.62 -2.58 21.72
C ASP A 146 0.92 -3.14 22.97
N ASN A 147 1.02 -2.44 24.09
CA ASN A 147 0.22 -2.67 25.30
C ASN A 147 -1.30 -2.46 25.05
N ASN A 148 -1.65 -1.97 23.85
CA ASN A 148 -3.00 -1.87 23.32
C ASN A 148 -3.07 -2.57 21.94
N PRO A 149 -3.79 -3.69 21.77
CA PRO A 149 -3.66 -4.63 20.63
C PRO A 149 -4.27 -4.13 19.29
N THR A 150 -4.10 -2.86 18.91
CA THR A 150 -4.81 -2.26 17.76
C THR A 150 -3.94 -1.92 16.54
N THR A 151 -2.62 -2.08 16.59
CA THR A 151 -1.71 -1.78 15.48
C THR A 151 -1.29 -3.01 14.69
N ALA A 152 -2.18 -3.47 13.80
CA ALA A 152 -1.77 -4.34 12.69
C ALA A 152 -1.38 -3.46 11.49
N ALA A 153 -0.07 -3.20 11.33
CA ALA A 153 0.44 -2.75 10.04
C ALA A 153 0.42 -3.95 9.09
N LEU A 154 -0.56 -4.00 8.19
CA LEU A 154 -0.60 -5.02 7.14
C LEU A 154 0.29 -4.56 5.99
N SER A 155 1.57 -4.95 6.03
CA SER A 155 2.45 -4.91 4.87
C SER A 155 2.18 -6.15 4.01
N TRP A 156 1.58 -5.97 2.84
CA TRP A 156 1.59 -6.97 1.76
C TRP A 156 2.67 -6.62 0.75
#